data_AF-A0AAI8MGR0-F1
#
_entry.id   AF-A0AAI8MGR0-F1
#
_cell.length_a   1.000
_cell.length_b   1.000
_cell.length_c   1.000
_cell.angle_alpha   90.00
_cell.angle_beta   90.00
_cell.angle_gamma   90.00
#
_symmetry.space_group_name_H-M   'P 1'
#
loop_
_entity.id
_entity.type
_entity.pdbx_description
1 polymer ?
#
loop_
_entity_poly.entity_id
_entity_poly.type
_entity_poly.pdbx_seq_one_letter_code
_entity_poly.pdbx_strand_id
1 'polypeptide(L)' 'MTKKRNRTRPALSLQERLNKFTQEARAAAKNLPAGAERHTLLQKARDGEAAAAMERLLSSPGLQPPK' A
#
# COMPACT_ATOMS: atom_id res chain seq x y z
N MET A 1 11.19 1.20 -33.10
CA MET A 1 10.63 2.30 -32.28
C MET A 1 10.63 1.89 -30.82
N THR A 2 11.40 2.54 -29.95
CA THR A 2 11.38 2.25 -28.50
C THR A 2 10.14 2.88 -27.86
N LYS A 3 9.21 2.06 -27.38
CA LYS A 3 7.98 2.52 -26.72
C LYS A 3 8.35 3.31 -25.45
N LYS A 4 8.02 4.61 -25.43
CA LYS A 4 8.28 5.49 -24.29
C LYS A 4 7.50 5.01 -23.07
N ARG A 5 8.20 4.72 -21.96
CA ARG A 5 7.57 4.29 -20.70
C ARG A 5 6.85 5.48 -20.07
N ASN A 6 5.61 5.27 -19.65
CA ASN A 6 4.86 6.30 -18.93
C ASN A 6 5.38 6.39 -17.48
N ARG A 7 6.32 7.32 -17.23
CA ARG A 7 6.91 7.58 -15.91
C ARG A 7 6.28 8.83 -15.32
N THR A 8 5.03 8.74 -14.91
CA THR A 8 4.37 9.83 -14.16
C THR A 8 4.50 9.55 -12.67
N ARG A 9 4.97 10.55 -11.91
CA ARG A 9 4.98 10.45 -10.45
C ARG A 9 3.54 10.55 -9.94
N PRO A 10 3.10 9.62 -9.07
CA PRO A 10 1.83 9.76 -8.38
C PRO A 10 1.77 11.07 -7.60
N ALA A 11 0.60 11.70 -7.53
CA ALA A 11 0.41 12.95 -6.80
C ALA A 11 0.55 12.79 -5.28
N LEU A 12 0.18 11.61 -4.76
CA LEU A 12 0.27 11.26 -3.35
C LEU A 12 1.55 10.49 -3.05
N SER A 13 2.06 10.63 -1.83
CA SER A 13 3.18 9.85 -1.33
C SER A 13 2.86 8.35 -1.35
N LEU A 14 3.90 7.50 -1.36
CA LEU A 14 3.70 6.06 -1.30
C LEU A 14 2.95 5.65 -0.03
N GLN A 15 3.28 6.27 1.12
CA GLN A 15 2.64 5.99 2.40
C GLN A 15 1.15 6.32 2.40
N GLU A 16 0.75 7.48 1.88
CA GLU A 16 -0.66 7.87 1.77
C GLU A 16 -1.45 6.90 0.88
N ARG A 17 -0.84 6.48 -0.23
CA ARG A 17 -1.47 5.52 -1.15
C ARG A 17 -1.67 4.16 -0.51
N LEU A 18 -0.68 3.68 0.26
CA LEU A 18 -0.79 2.42 1.00
C LEU A 18 -1.87 2.51 2.08
N ASN A 19 -1.92 3.61 2.83
CA ASN A 19 -2.96 3.85 3.83
C ASN A 19 -4.36 3.90 3.21
N LYS A 20 -4.52 4.57 2.06
CA LYS A 20 -5.79 4.62 1.34
C LYS A 20 -6.22 3.22 0.87
N PHE A 21 -5.29 2.46 0.30
CA PHE A 21 -5.54 1.10 -0.16
C PHE A 21 -6.00 0.17 0.99
N THR A 22 -5.35 0.23 2.15
CA THR A 22 -5.72 -0.62 3.30
C THR A 22 -7.09 -0.26 3.86
N GLN A 23 -7.41 1.04 3.94
CA GLN A 23 -8.73 1.52 4.35
C GLN A 23 -9.82 1.05 3.39
N GLU A 24 -9.62 1.21 2.08
CA GLU A 24 -10.56 0.77 1.05
C GLU A 24 -10.76 -0.75 1.08
N ALA A 25 -9.67 -1.53 1.21
CA ALA A 25 -9.75 -2.98 1.31
C ALA A 25 -10.53 -3.44 2.55
N ARG A 26 -10.31 -2.80 3.72
CA ARG A 26 -11.10 -3.08 4.93
C ARG A 26 -12.56 -2.68 4.77
N ALA A 27 -12.84 -1.52 4.19
CA ALA A 27 -14.21 -1.06 3.96
C ALA A 27 -14.97 -2.02 3.03
N ALA A 28 -14.35 -2.45 1.93
CA ALA A 28 -14.91 -3.43 1.01
C ALA A 28 -15.13 -4.79 1.71
N ALA A 29 -14.18 -5.25 2.52
CA ALA A 29 -14.31 -6.49 3.27
C ALA A 29 -15.45 -6.46 4.31
N LYS A 30 -15.77 -5.29 4.89
CA LYS A 30 -16.89 -5.13 5.84
C LYS A 30 -18.25 -5.24 5.17
N ASN A 31 -18.36 -4.86 3.90
CA ASN A 31 -19.61 -4.90 3.15
C ASN A 31 -19.95 -6.30 2.60
N LEU A 32 -18.99 -7.24 2.67
CA LEU A 32 -19.19 -8.61 2.19
C LEU A 32 -19.53 -9.58 3.31
N PRO A 33 -20.35 -10.61 3.03
CA PRO A 33 -20.58 -11.70 3.96
C PRO A 33 -19.28 -12.48 4.21
N ALA A 34 -19.29 -13.33 5.25
CA ALA A 34 -18.16 -14.23 5.50
C ALA A 34 -17.99 -15.18 4.30
N GLY A 35 -16.78 -15.18 3.71
CA GLY A 35 -16.48 -15.96 2.52
C GLY A 35 -15.08 -15.69 1.97
N ALA A 36 -14.73 -16.39 0.90
CA ALA A 36 -13.39 -16.32 0.28
C ALA A 36 -13.05 -14.92 -0.23
N GLU A 37 -14.03 -14.20 -0.78
CA GLU A 37 -13.85 -12.83 -1.28
C GLU A 37 -13.50 -11.86 -0.16
N ARG A 38 -14.26 -11.91 0.95
CA ARG A 38 -13.96 -11.13 2.16
C ARG A 38 -12.58 -11.46 2.71
N HIS A 39 -12.22 -12.74 2.78
CA HIS A 39 -10.90 -13.17 3.24
C HIS A 39 -9.77 -12.61 2.36
N THR A 40 -9.96 -12.63 1.04
CA THR A 40 -9.00 -12.09 0.08
C THR A 40 -8.79 -10.59 0.26
N LEU A 41 -9.86 -9.83 0.50
CA LEU A 41 -9.75 -8.39 0.79
C LEU A 41 -9.07 -8.11 2.13
N LEU A 42 -9.36 -8.90 3.16
CA LEU A 42 -8.66 -8.81 4.44
C LEU A 42 -7.18 -9.12 4.32
N GLN A 43 -6.80 -10.09 3.49
CA GLN A 43 -5.40 -10.38 3.22
C GLN A 43 -4.71 -9.21 2.53
N LYS A 44 -5.33 -8.63 1.49
CA LYS A 44 -4.83 -7.43 0.82
C LYS A 44 -4.66 -6.25 1.79
N ALA A 45 -5.61 -6.05 2.71
CA ALA A 45 -5.49 -5.03 3.73
C ALA A 45 -4.28 -5.26 4.65
N ARG A 46 -4.04 -6.50 5.09
CA ARG A 46 -2.86 -6.85 5.89
C ARG A 46 -1.56 -6.61 5.15
N ASP A 47 -1.48 -7.02 3.89
CA ASP A 47 -0.28 -6.83 3.06
C ASP A 47 0.01 -5.34 2.85
N GLY A 48 -1.03 -4.53 2.64
CA GLY A 48 -0.90 -3.08 2.53
C GLY A 48 -0.45 -2.41 3.84
N GLU A 49 -0.91 -2.90 5.00
CA GLU A 49 -0.47 -2.41 6.31
C GLU A 49 1.00 -2.73 6.56
N ALA A 50 1.43 -3.95 6.22
CA ALA A 50 2.82 -4.35 6.30
C ALA A 50 3.70 -3.48 5.38
N ALA A 51 3.27 -3.24 4.14
CA ALA A 51 3.97 -2.36 3.22
C ALA A 51 4.08 -0.91 3.74
N ALA A 52 3.01 -0.37 4.34
CA ALA A 52 3.03 0.98 4.91
C ALA A 52 3.98 1.08 6.12
N ALA A 53 4.06 0.02 6.94
CA ALA A 53 5.00 -0.07 8.04
C ALA A 53 6.46 -0.15 7.54
N MET A 54 6.73 -0.97 6.51
CA MET A 54 8.04 -1.05 5.89
C MET A 54 8.49 0.29 5.30
N GLU A 55 7.60 0.98 4.57
CA GLU A 55 7.91 2.30 4.05
C GLU A 55 8.24 3.30 5.17
N ARG A 56 7.44 3.32 6.24
CA ARG A 56 7.73 4.17 7.40
C ARG A 56 9.11 3.88 8.00
N LEU A 57 9.52 2.61 8.07
CA LEU A 57 10.83 2.21 8.58
C LEU A 57 11.97 2.67 7.65
N LEU A 58 11.81 2.47 6.34
CA LEU A 58 12.82 2.84 5.33
C LEU A 58 12.98 4.36 5.19
N SER A 59 11.89 5.11 5.37
CA SER A 59 11.90 6.58 5.37
C SER A 59 12.38 7.19 6.69
N SER A 60 12.65 6.38 7.73
CA SER A 60 13.16 6.87 9.01
C SER A 60 14.65 7.23 8.92
N PRO A 61 15.06 8.46 9.31
CA PRO A 61 16.43 8.95 9.14
C PRO A 61 17.48 8.20 9.97
N GLY A 62 17.09 7.39 10.97
CA GLY A 62 18.01 6.59 11.79
C GLY A 62 18.61 5.37 11.10
N LEU A 63 18.17 5.04 9.88
CA LEU A 63 18.67 3.92 9.06
C LEU A 63 19.43 4.39 7.81
N GLN A 64 19.54 5.71 7.59
CA GLN A 64 20.35 6.22 6.50
C GLN A 64 21.83 6.16 6.90
N PRO A 65 22.70 5.46 6.14
CA PRO A 65 24.12 5.47 6.43
C PRO A 65 24.62 6.93 6.41
N PRO A 66 25.51 7.31 7.35
CA PRO A 66 26.11 8.64 7.33
C PRO A 66 26.81 8.84 5.97
N LYS A 67 26.67 10.06 5.42
CA LYS A 67 27.26 10.47 4.14
C LYS A 67 28.79 10.43 4.16
#